data_AF-A0A5K0UXM6-F1
#
_entry.id   AF-A0A5K0UXM6-F1
#
_cell.length_a   1.000
_cell.length_b   1.000
_cell.length_c   1.000
_cell.angle_alpha   90.00
_cell.angle_beta   90.00
_cell.angle_gamma   90.00
#
_symmetry.space_group_name_H-M   'P 1'
#
loop_
_entity.id
_entity.type
_entity.pdbx_description
1 polymer ?
#
loop_
_entity_poly.entity_id
_entity_poly.type
_entity_poly.pdbx_seq_one_letter_code
_entity_poly.pdbx_strand_id
1 'polypeptide(L)'
;MKATMKNKMDDEKITIAVIDYSLRLQGFCKEWSVGLVQIMSILVIFVSGMILGLAGSAHISRYFARHDFFQAPQFVATRCKEDVVKVDCWSVENFVRPKKLAHGMTDAELLWRASMVPQKAEYPFRRKPKVAFMFLTKGPLPLSLLWEKFFSRADKDLYSIYVHTPPYYELNVSATSVFVGRQIPSQ
;
A
#
# COMPACT_ATOMS: atom_id res chain seq x y z
N MET A 1 63.25 -65.23 -29.37
CA MET A 1 62.18 -65.94 -30.12
C MET A 1 60.84 -65.49 -29.54
N LYS A 2 59.93 -64.96 -30.38
CA LYS A 2 58.51 -64.58 -30.15
C LYS A 2 58.20 -63.68 -28.94
N ALA A 3 57.93 -62.40 -29.21
CA ALA A 3 56.58 -61.81 -29.43
C ALA A 3 56.24 -60.97 -28.16
N THR A 4 55.53 -59.86 -28.21
CA THR A 4 54.21 -59.71 -28.82
C THR A 4 53.91 -58.22 -29.02
N MET A 5 53.09 -57.96 -30.03
CA MET A 5 52.72 -56.65 -30.54
C MET A 5 51.92 -55.79 -29.56
N LYS A 6 52.25 -54.50 -29.60
CA LYS A 6 51.36 -53.32 -29.55
C LYS A 6 49.85 -53.66 -29.53
N ASN A 7 49.19 -53.29 -28.44
CA ASN A 7 47.82 -52.79 -28.48
C ASN A 7 47.86 -51.30 -28.18
N LYS A 8 47.40 -50.54 -29.18
CA LYS A 8 47.18 -49.10 -29.18
C LYS A 8 45.66 -48.97 -29.08
N MET A 9 45.12 -48.55 -27.94
CA MET A 9 43.70 -48.22 -27.81
C MET A 9 43.44 -47.54 -26.44
N ASP A 10 43.22 -46.22 -26.49
CA ASP A 10 42.18 -45.51 -25.70
C ASP A 10 42.45 -44.98 -24.28
N ASP A 11 43.69 -44.90 -23.80
CA ASP A 11 43.91 -44.51 -22.39
C ASP A 11 43.94 -43.00 -22.09
N GLU A 12 43.92 -42.10 -23.09
CA GLU A 12 44.11 -40.66 -22.84
C GLU A 12 42.82 -39.81 -22.85
N LYS A 13 41.70 -40.33 -23.38
CA LYS A 13 40.40 -39.60 -23.38
C LYS A 13 39.54 -39.87 -22.14
N ILE A 14 39.72 -41.01 -21.47
CA ILE A 14 38.85 -41.43 -20.37
C ILE A 14 39.22 -40.69 -19.07
N THR A 15 40.50 -40.40 -18.86
CA THR A 15 41.01 -39.82 -17.60
C THR A 15 40.57 -38.36 -17.41
N ILE A 16 40.46 -37.56 -18.48
CA ILE A 16 40.05 -36.15 -18.39
C ILE A 16 38.54 -36.02 -18.13
N ALA A 17 37.70 -36.81 -18.82
CA ALA A 17 36.26 -36.86 -18.56
C ALA A 17 35.95 -37.38 -17.14
N VAL A 18 36.80 -38.27 -16.63
CA VAL A 18 36.68 -38.86 -15.29
C VAL A 18 36.93 -37.87 -14.16
N ILE A 19 37.96 -37.07 -14.32
CA ILE A 19 38.32 -36.04 -13.34
C ILE A 19 37.32 -34.88 -13.40
N ASP A 20 36.82 -34.52 -14.59
CA ASP A 20 35.84 -33.43 -14.76
C ASP A 20 34.47 -33.77 -14.14
N TYR A 21 33.93 -34.99 -14.31
CA TYR A 21 32.66 -35.33 -13.65
C TYR A 21 32.77 -35.34 -12.13
N SER A 22 33.91 -35.78 -11.58
CA SER A 22 34.10 -35.93 -10.14
C SER A 22 34.21 -34.56 -9.47
N LEU A 23 35.01 -33.65 -10.07
CA LEU A 23 35.08 -32.25 -9.64
C LEU A 23 33.74 -31.52 -9.82
N ARG A 24 33.03 -31.77 -10.92
CA ARG A 24 31.75 -31.12 -11.23
C ARG A 24 30.61 -31.61 -10.34
N LEU A 25 30.60 -32.90 -9.94
CA LEU A 25 29.68 -33.45 -8.94
C LEU A 25 29.97 -32.93 -7.54
N GLN A 26 31.26 -32.77 -7.16
CA GLN A 26 31.63 -32.13 -5.90
C GLN A 26 31.25 -30.65 -5.86
N GLY A 27 31.42 -29.91 -6.97
CA GLY A 27 30.97 -28.54 -7.13
C GLY A 27 29.45 -28.41 -7.02
N PHE A 28 28.69 -29.23 -7.74
CA PHE A 28 27.23 -29.27 -7.67
C PHE A 28 26.72 -29.61 -6.27
N CYS A 29 27.28 -30.61 -5.59
CA CYS A 29 26.85 -30.96 -4.23
C CYS A 29 27.17 -29.86 -3.21
N LYS A 30 28.30 -29.15 -3.40
CA LYS A 30 28.68 -28.00 -2.55
C LYS A 30 27.79 -26.79 -2.80
N GLU A 31 27.45 -26.48 -4.05
CA GLU A 31 26.52 -25.40 -4.41
C GLU A 31 25.07 -25.72 -3.97
N TRP A 32 24.61 -26.95 -4.14
CA TRP A 32 23.29 -27.39 -3.69
C TRP A 32 23.19 -27.45 -2.17
N SER A 33 24.23 -27.91 -1.46
CA SER A 33 24.24 -27.92 0.01
C SER A 33 24.21 -26.50 0.59
N VAL A 34 24.95 -25.55 0.00
CA VAL A 34 24.89 -24.15 0.41
C VAL A 34 23.52 -23.54 0.10
N GLY A 35 22.96 -23.80 -1.08
CA GLY A 35 21.61 -23.34 -1.45
C GLY A 35 20.53 -23.92 -0.54
N LEU A 36 20.59 -25.22 -0.23
CA LEU A 36 19.65 -25.89 0.68
C LEU A 36 19.77 -25.34 2.10
N VAL A 37 20.99 -25.14 2.62
CA VAL A 37 21.22 -24.54 3.94
C VAL A 37 20.67 -23.11 3.99
N GLN A 38 20.86 -22.33 2.92
CA GLN A 38 20.33 -20.97 2.82
C GLN A 38 18.79 -20.96 2.79
N ILE A 39 18.16 -21.85 2.03
CA ILE A 39 16.69 -21.96 1.99
C ILE A 39 16.15 -22.38 3.37
N MET A 40 16.79 -23.34 4.05
CA MET A 40 16.40 -23.75 5.40
C MET A 40 16.56 -22.61 6.40
N SER A 41 17.65 -21.84 6.32
CA SER A 41 17.85 -20.66 7.16
C SER A 41 16.78 -19.59 6.95
N ILE A 42 16.43 -19.29 5.69
CA ILE A 42 15.35 -18.35 5.34
C ILE A 42 14.01 -18.84 5.90
N LEU A 43 13.71 -20.14 5.77
CA LEU A 43 12.46 -20.71 6.26
C LEU A 43 12.33 -20.59 7.79
N VAL A 44 13.42 -20.85 8.53
CA VAL A 44 13.44 -20.70 9.99
C VAL A 44 13.24 -19.24 10.42
N ILE A 45 13.88 -18.29 9.73
CA ILE A 45 13.70 -16.85 9.98
C ILE A 45 12.25 -16.43 9.67
N PHE A 46 11.68 -16.92 8.57
CA PHE A 46 10.31 -16.61 8.18
C PHE A 46 9.28 -17.15 9.18
N VAL A 47 9.42 -18.42 9.59
CA VAL A 47 8.51 -19.05 10.55
C VAL A 47 8.60 -18.40 11.92
N SER A 48 9.81 -18.12 12.41
CA SER A 48 9.99 -17.40 13.68
C SER A 48 9.42 -15.98 13.62
N GLY A 49 9.64 -15.26 12.52
CA GLY A 49 9.04 -13.94 12.28
C GLY A 49 7.51 -13.97 12.22
N MET A 50 6.92 -15.00 11.63
CA MET A 50 5.47 -15.18 11.57
C MET A 50 4.87 -15.46 12.95
N ILE A 51 5.51 -16.29 13.78
CA ILE A 51 5.08 -16.57 15.15
C ILE A 51 5.17 -15.31 16.02
N LEU A 52 6.29 -14.58 15.94
CA LEU A 52 6.45 -13.29 16.65
C LEU A 52 5.44 -12.24 16.18
N GLY A 53 5.16 -12.19 14.88
CA GLY A 53 4.15 -11.31 14.29
C GLY A 53 2.75 -11.62 14.79
N LEU A 54 2.36 -12.90 14.82
CA LEU A 54 1.05 -13.32 15.34
C LEU A 54 0.91 -13.09 16.85
N ALA A 55 1.95 -13.37 17.63
CA ALA A 55 1.96 -13.12 19.08
C ALA A 55 1.92 -11.61 19.40
N GLY A 56 2.68 -10.79 18.68
CA GLY A 56 2.67 -9.33 18.81
C GLY A 56 1.38 -8.67 18.29
N SER A 57 0.72 -9.29 17.31
CA SER A 57 -0.53 -8.79 16.72
C SER A 57 -1.63 -8.64 17.78
N ALA A 58 -1.71 -9.50 18.80
CA ALA A 58 -2.72 -9.37 19.86
C ALA A 58 -2.53 -8.10 20.72
N HIS A 59 -1.29 -7.65 20.95
CA HIS A 59 -1.00 -6.42 21.69
C HIS A 59 -1.18 -5.16 20.84
N ILE A 60 -0.79 -5.23 19.57
CA ILE A 60 -0.94 -4.13 18.60
C ILE A 60 -2.40 -3.96 18.20
N SER A 61 -3.14 -5.05 18.04
CA SER A 61 -4.59 -5.04 17.76
C SER A 61 -5.36 -4.35 18.88
N ARG A 62 -4.97 -4.47 20.15
CA ARG A 62 -5.61 -3.69 21.24
C ARG A 62 -5.30 -2.19 21.19
N TYR A 63 -4.14 -1.80 20.67
CA TYR A 63 -3.81 -0.39 20.43
C TYR A 63 -4.60 0.19 19.26
N PHE A 64 -4.75 -0.56 18.15
CA PHE A 64 -5.51 -0.12 16.99
C PHE A 64 -7.03 -0.28 17.15
N ALA A 65 -7.53 -1.33 17.81
CA ALA A 65 -8.95 -1.54 18.07
C ALA A 65 -9.53 -0.56 19.10
N ARG A 66 -8.69 0.11 19.89
CA ARG A 66 -9.12 1.23 20.75
C ARG A 66 -9.19 2.56 19.99
N HIS A 67 -8.60 2.61 18.80
CA HIS A 67 -8.78 3.69 17.83
C HIS A 67 -9.65 3.18 16.68
N ASP A 68 -10.97 3.12 16.88
CA ASP A 68 -11.96 2.89 15.83
C ASP A 68 -11.63 3.72 14.57
N PHE A 69 -10.94 3.11 13.61
CA PHE A 69 -10.52 3.73 12.35
C PHE A 69 -11.53 3.40 11.23
N PHE A 70 -12.48 2.52 11.50
CA PHE A 70 -13.60 2.17 10.63
C PHE A 70 -14.93 2.39 11.37
N GLN A 71 -15.15 3.60 11.89
CA GLN A 71 -16.51 4.10 11.88
C GLN A 71 -16.75 4.50 10.42
N ALA A 72 -17.61 3.76 9.73
CA ALA A 72 -18.10 4.18 8.43
C ALA A 72 -18.47 5.66 8.53
N PRO A 73 -18.05 6.52 7.59
CA PRO A 73 -18.38 7.93 7.68
C PRO A 73 -19.90 8.01 7.73
N GLN A 74 -20.44 8.50 8.84
CA GLN A 74 -21.82 9.00 8.87
C GLN A 74 -21.97 10.26 7.97
N PHE A 75 -20.93 10.61 7.20
CA PHE A 75 -20.80 11.72 6.27
C PHE A 75 -21.58 11.57 4.96
N VAL A 76 -22.65 10.78 4.94
CA VAL A 76 -23.76 10.97 3.98
C VAL A 76 -25.08 11.09 4.73
N ALA A 77 -25.08 11.76 5.89
CA ALA A 77 -26.30 12.34 6.47
C ALA A 77 -26.54 13.75 5.91
N THR A 78 -26.38 13.95 4.59
CA THR A 78 -26.85 15.19 3.97
C THR A 78 -28.36 15.08 3.74
N ARG A 79 -29.11 15.59 4.73
CA ARG A 79 -30.43 16.22 4.52
C ARG A 79 -31.47 15.37 3.75
N CYS A 80 -31.86 14.21 4.27
CA CYS A 80 -33.22 13.75 4.05
C CYS A 80 -34.15 14.51 5.00
N LYS A 81 -34.77 15.59 4.51
CA LYS A 81 -35.93 16.18 5.20
C LYS A 81 -36.95 15.05 5.42
N GLU A 82 -37.40 14.97 6.65
CA GLU A 82 -38.36 14.03 7.18
C GLU A 82 -39.73 14.29 6.53
N ASP A 83 -39.97 13.68 5.37
CA ASP A 83 -41.28 13.64 4.74
C ASP A 83 -41.80 12.19 4.81
N VAL A 84 -42.60 11.92 5.85
CA VAL A 84 -43.65 10.88 6.05
C VAL A 84 -43.30 9.40 5.85
N VAL A 85 -42.17 9.03 5.23
CA VAL A 85 -41.74 7.64 5.07
C VAL A 85 -40.41 7.45 5.76
N LYS A 86 -40.39 6.62 6.82
CA LYS A 86 -39.18 6.18 7.52
C LYS A 86 -38.34 5.31 6.58
N VAL A 87 -37.54 5.94 5.72
CA VAL A 87 -36.62 5.24 4.82
C VAL A 87 -35.37 4.89 5.62
N ASP A 88 -35.12 3.59 5.80
CA ASP A 88 -33.89 3.12 6.42
C ASP A 88 -32.70 3.36 5.48
N CYS A 89 -32.02 4.49 5.68
CA CYS A 89 -30.85 4.88 4.88
C CYS A 89 -29.67 3.91 5.00
N TRP A 90 -29.68 3.00 5.98
CA TRP A 90 -28.62 2.00 6.19
C TRP A 90 -28.90 0.69 5.48
N SER A 91 -30.10 0.51 4.91
CA SER A 91 -30.39 -0.63 4.06
C SER A 91 -29.58 -0.55 2.77
N VAL A 92 -28.88 -1.66 2.45
CA VAL A 92 -28.11 -1.81 1.21
C VAL A 92 -28.97 -1.51 -0.02
N GLU A 93 -30.26 -1.85 0.00
CA GLU A 93 -31.17 -1.61 -1.11
C GLU A 93 -31.39 -0.11 -1.37
N ASN A 94 -31.53 0.69 -0.31
CA ASN A 94 -31.68 2.14 -0.44
C ASN A 94 -30.36 2.83 -0.79
N PHE A 95 -29.20 2.26 -0.43
CA PHE A 95 -27.89 2.75 -0.84
C PHE A 95 -27.63 2.51 -2.33
N VAL A 96 -27.98 1.32 -2.83
CA VAL A 96 -27.79 0.93 -4.23
C VAL A 96 -28.80 1.65 -5.14
N ARG A 97 -30.05 1.83 -4.72
CA ARG A 97 -31.09 2.54 -5.47
C ARG A 97 -31.83 3.56 -4.59
N PRO A 98 -31.27 4.75 -4.40
CA PRO A 98 -31.91 5.78 -3.60
C PRO A 98 -33.19 6.28 -4.27
N LYS A 99 -34.28 6.35 -3.49
CA LYS A 99 -35.60 6.78 -3.99
C LYS A 99 -35.69 8.28 -4.31
N LYS A 100 -34.81 9.09 -3.70
CA LYS A 100 -34.75 10.54 -3.88
C LYS A 100 -33.38 10.91 -4.42
N LEU A 101 -33.33 11.26 -5.70
CA LEU A 101 -32.12 11.67 -6.39
C LEU A 101 -32.02 13.19 -6.43
N ALA A 102 -30.81 13.74 -6.31
CA ALA A 102 -30.55 15.17 -6.47
C ALA A 102 -30.47 15.61 -7.96
N HIS A 103 -30.83 14.71 -8.88
CA HIS A 103 -30.84 14.95 -10.32
C HIS A 103 -32.08 14.33 -10.97
N GLY A 104 -32.52 14.89 -12.10
CA GLY A 104 -33.60 14.36 -12.93
C GLY A 104 -33.16 13.43 -14.07
N MET A 105 -31.87 13.05 -14.11
CA MET A 105 -31.31 12.19 -15.16
C MET A 105 -31.60 10.71 -14.91
N THR A 106 -31.71 9.93 -15.99
CA THR A 106 -31.85 8.47 -15.95
C THR A 106 -30.50 7.78 -15.75
N ASP A 107 -30.49 6.53 -15.25
CA ASP A 107 -29.27 5.75 -15.04
C ASP A 107 -28.46 5.57 -16.34
N ALA A 108 -29.12 5.39 -17.48
CA ALA A 108 -28.46 5.27 -18.77
C ALA A 108 -27.75 6.57 -19.17
N GLU A 109 -28.35 7.73 -18.88
CA GLU A 109 -27.74 9.03 -19.14
C GLU A 109 -26.57 9.30 -18.19
N LEU A 110 -26.69 8.92 -16.91
CA LEU A 110 -25.57 8.98 -15.97
C LEU A 110 -24.41 8.09 -16.41
N LEU A 111 -24.71 6.86 -16.83
CA LEU A 111 -23.70 5.91 -17.30
C LEU A 111 -23.01 6.44 -18.56
N TRP A 112 -23.78 7.02 -19.50
CA TRP A 112 -23.23 7.70 -20.67
C TRP A 112 -22.32 8.86 -20.28
N ARG A 113 -22.71 9.68 -19.31
CA ARG A 113 -21.88 10.80 -18.83
C ARG A 113 -20.61 10.33 -18.12
N ALA A 114 -20.70 9.25 -17.34
CA ALA A 114 -19.56 8.67 -16.64
C ALA A 114 -18.61 7.91 -17.57
N SER A 115 -19.12 7.36 -18.68
CA SER A 115 -18.32 6.63 -19.68
C SER A 115 -17.58 7.55 -20.65
N MET A 116 -17.98 8.82 -20.75
CA MET A 116 -17.24 9.81 -21.53
C MET A 116 -15.89 10.14 -20.86
N VAL A 117 -14.79 9.81 -21.55
CA VAL A 117 -13.45 10.28 -21.18
C VAL A 117 -13.43 11.80 -21.33
N PRO A 118 -12.92 12.58 -20.35
CA PRO A 118 -12.83 14.02 -20.48
C PRO A 118 -11.95 14.39 -21.68
N GLN A 119 -12.56 14.86 -22.78
CA GLN A 119 -11.88 15.21 -24.03
C GLN A 119 -11.25 16.62 -24.02
N LYS A 120 -10.88 17.16 -22.84
CA LYS A 120 -10.13 18.42 -22.82
C LYS A 120 -8.68 18.14 -23.17
N ALA A 121 -8.30 18.46 -24.41
CA ALA A 121 -6.94 18.33 -24.91
C ALA A 121 -5.93 19.11 -24.06
N GLU A 122 -6.33 20.27 -23.53
CA GLU A 122 -5.49 21.09 -22.67
C GLU A 122 -6.33 21.85 -21.63
N TYR A 123 -5.72 22.16 -20.49
CA TYR A 123 -6.37 22.92 -19.43
C TYR A 123 -6.20 24.42 -19.69
N PRO A 124 -7.20 25.28 -19.38
CA PRO A 124 -7.13 26.72 -19.69
C PRO A 124 -6.04 27.49 -18.93
N PHE A 125 -5.27 26.79 -18.09
CA PHE A 125 -4.12 27.33 -17.37
C PHE A 125 -3.06 26.26 -17.18
N ARG A 126 -1.81 26.71 -17.03
CA ARG A 126 -0.66 25.84 -16.75
C ARG A 126 -0.86 25.11 -15.43
N ARG A 127 -1.13 23.79 -15.50
CA ARG A 127 -1.18 22.94 -14.31
C ARG A 127 0.24 22.65 -13.86
N LYS A 128 0.62 23.12 -12.68
CA LYS A 128 1.77 22.56 -11.96
C LYS A 128 1.30 21.25 -11.30
N PRO A 129 2.01 20.13 -11.48
CA PRO A 129 1.68 18.89 -10.77
C PRO A 129 1.84 19.12 -9.26
N LYS A 130 0.73 19.06 -8.52
CA LYS A 130 0.66 19.39 -7.09
C LYS A 130 0.10 18.20 -6.33
N VAL A 131 0.79 17.79 -5.26
CA VAL A 131 0.35 16.67 -4.40
C VAL A 131 -0.47 17.20 -3.23
N ALA A 132 -1.64 16.61 -2.96
CA ALA A 132 -2.45 16.95 -1.80
C ALA A 132 -2.25 15.90 -0.70
N PHE A 133 -1.81 16.35 0.47
CA PHE A 133 -1.68 15.55 1.69
C PHE A 133 -2.89 15.82 2.59
N MET A 134 -3.66 14.78 2.90
CA MET A 134 -4.76 14.82 3.86
C MET A 134 -4.38 14.02 5.09
N PHE A 135 -4.25 14.68 6.23
CA PHE A 135 -4.02 14.04 7.52
C PHE A 135 -5.34 13.95 8.27
N LEU A 136 -5.78 12.73 8.59
CA LEU A 136 -6.98 12.50 9.40
C LEU A 136 -6.55 12.19 10.83
N THR A 137 -6.76 13.11 11.77
CA THR A 137 -6.28 12.95 13.14
C THR A 137 -7.38 13.25 14.16
N LYS A 138 -7.50 12.40 15.18
CA LYS A 138 -8.44 12.66 16.31
C LYS A 138 -7.88 13.64 17.35
N GLY A 139 -6.61 14.02 17.22
CA GLY A 139 -5.86 14.86 18.15
C GLY A 139 -4.57 15.37 17.50
N PRO A 140 -3.46 15.55 18.25
CA PRO A 140 -2.22 16.08 17.70
C PRO A 140 -1.68 15.22 16.57
N LEU A 141 -1.17 15.89 15.53
CA LEU A 141 -0.68 15.24 14.32
C LEU A 141 0.49 14.31 14.67
N PRO A 142 0.36 12.98 14.50
CA PRO A 142 1.46 12.06 14.73
C PRO A 142 2.61 12.41 13.79
N LEU A 143 3.84 12.36 14.32
CA LEU A 143 5.07 12.68 13.58
C LEU A 143 5.10 14.12 13.03
N SER A 144 4.40 15.08 13.64
CA SER A 144 4.38 16.49 13.23
C SER A 144 5.77 17.06 12.92
N LEU A 145 6.75 16.82 13.81
CA LEU A 145 8.14 17.26 13.64
C LEU A 145 8.82 16.69 12.38
N LEU A 146 8.51 15.44 12.02
CA LEU A 146 9.04 14.82 10.81
C LEU A 146 8.43 15.46 9.57
N TRP A 147 7.12 15.64 9.58
CA TRP A 147 6.40 16.27 8.48
C TRP A 147 6.82 17.72 8.27
N GLU A 148 7.07 18.47 9.35
CA GLU A 148 7.62 19.83 9.26
C GLU A 148 8.98 19.84 8.55
N LYS A 149 9.88 18.90 8.86
CA LYS A 149 11.18 18.76 8.18
C LYS A 149 11.05 18.31 6.73
N PHE A 150 10.04 17.49 6.43
CA PHE A 150 9.76 17.03 5.07
C PHE A 150 9.28 18.19 4.19
N PHE A 151 8.29 18.94 4.67
CA PHE A 151 7.70 20.04 3.91
C PHE A 151 8.54 21.31 3.91
N SER A 152 9.40 21.54 4.90
CA SER A 152 10.31 22.71 4.91
C SER A 152 11.37 22.66 3.81
N ARG A 153 11.70 21.46 3.31
CA ARG A 153 12.63 21.26 2.19
C ARG A 153 11.94 21.21 0.82
N ALA A 154 10.62 21.08 0.80
CA ALA A 154 9.85 20.99 -0.43
C ALA A 154 9.34 22.37 -0.88
N ASP A 155 9.22 22.58 -2.19
CA ASP A 155 8.61 23.79 -2.75
C ASP A 155 7.11 23.85 -2.42
N LYS A 156 6.68 24.97 -1.84
CA LYS A 156 5.30 25.22 -1.41
C LYS A 156 4.30 25.17 -2.58
N ASP A 157 4.75 25.40 -3.81
CA ASP A 157 3.90 25.31 -5.00
C ASP A 157 3.55 23.87 -5.39
N LEU A 158 4.36 22.89 -4.95
CA LEU A 158 4.23 21.49 -5.33
C LEU A 158 3.36 20.66 -4.39
N TYR A 159 2.92 21.23 -3.26
CA TYR A 159 2.08 20.49 -2.31
C TYR A 159 1.00 21.32 -1.63
N SER A 160 -0.08 20.64 -1.23
CA SER A 160 -1.17 21.19 -0.42
C SER A 160 -1.32 20.31 0.81
N ILE A 161 -1.48 20.89 1.98
CA ILE A 161 -1.71 20.16 3.23
C ILE A 161 -3.10 20.50 3.73
N TYR A 162 -3.84 19.47 4.12
CA TYR A 162 -5.13 19.53 4.80
C TYR A 162 -5.07 18.64 6.04
N VAL A 163 -5.50 19.15 7.18
CA VAL A 163 -5.55 18.41 8.44
C VAL A 163 -6.99 18.36 8.91
N HIS A 164 -7.60 17.18 8.83
CA HIS A 164 -8.94 16.96 9.30
C HIS A 164 -8.93 16.54 10.76
N THR A 165 -9.66 17.28 11.60
CA THR A 165 -9.75 17.02 13.02
C THR A 165 -11.20 17.04 13.51
N PRO A 166 -11.52 16.32 14.60
CA PRO A 166 -12.82 16.44 15.24
C PRO A 166 -13.07 17.87 15.72
N PRO A 167 -14.33 18.28 15.93
CA PRO A 167 -14.70 19.68 16.14
C PRO A 167 -14.25 20.19 17.52
N TYR A 168 -13.97 19.28 18.45
CA TYR A 168 -13.47 19.58 19.79
C TYR A 168 -11.94 19.69 19.88
N TYR A 169 -11.22 19.45 18.79
CA TYR A 169 -9.76 19.54 18.76
C TYR A 169 -9.30 20.68 17.87
N GLU A 170 -8.56 21.62 18.45
CA GLU A 170 -7.91 22.71 17.73
C GLU A 170 -6.42 22.42 17.53
N LEU A 171 -5.95 22.59 16.31
CA LEU A 171 -4.57 22.36 15.96
C LEU A 171 -3.71 23.55 16.40
N ASN A 172 -3.10 23.44 17.57
CA ASN A 172 -2.17 24.45 18.08
C ASN A 172 -0.77 24.27 17.47
N VAL A 173 -0.43 25.12 16.50
CA VAL A 173 0.86 25.12 15.79
C VAL A 173 1.47 26.51 15.80
N SER A 174 2.81 26.59 15.80
CA SER A 174 3.54 27.86 15.66
C SER A 174 3.15 28.57 14.38
N ALA A 175 3.11 29.91 14.38
CA ALA A 175 2.82 30.73 13.20
C ALA A 175 3.78 30.48 12.01
N THR A 176 4.96 29.90 12.27
CA THR A 176 5.95 29.53 11.25
C THR A 176 5.77 28.11 10.71
N SER A 177 4.86 27.32 11.27
CA SER A 177 4.65 25.93 10.86
C SER A 177 3.93 25.82 9.51
N VAL A 178 4.20 24.74 8.78
CA VAL A 178 3.54 24.42 7.50
C VAL A 178 2.05 24.08 7.66
N PHE A 179 1.62 23.79 8.88
CA PHE A 179 0.26 23.38 9.22
C PHE A 179 -0.67 24.54 9.61
N VAL A 180 -0.16 25.77 9.67
CA VAL A 180 -0.96 26.95 10.02
C VAL A 180 -2.10 27.15 9.03
N GLY A 181 -3.32 27.28 9.55
CA GLY A 181 -4.53 27.50 8.74
C GLY A 181 -4.91 26.34 7.83
N ARG A 182 -4.38 25.13 8.07
CA ARG A 182 -4.67 23.93 7.27
C ARG A 182 -5.71 23.01 7.90
N GLN A 183 -6.25 23.38 9.05
CA GLN A 183 -7.23 22.60 9.77
C GLN A 183 -8.61 22.70 9.12
N ILE A 184 -9.26 21.55 8.92
CA ILE A 184 -10.64 21.41 8.46
C ILE A 184 -11.41 20.70 9.58
N PRO A 185 -12.32 21.38 10.30
CA PRO A 185 -13.11 20.74 11.33
C PRO A 185 -14.11 19.76 10.72
N SER A 186 -14.39 18.65 11.40
CA SER A 186 -15.51 17.78 11.07
C SER A 186 -16.83 18.48 11.35
N GLN A 187 -17.74 18.43 10.37
CA GLN A 187 -19.13 18.86 10.50
C GLN A 187 -19.97 17.85 11.26
#